data_AF-A0A3C0Y6Y2-F1
#
_entry.id   AF-A0A3C0Y6Y2-F1
#
_cell.length_a   1.000
_cell.length_b   1.000
_cell.length_c   1.000
_cell.angle_alpha   90.00
_cell.angle_beta   90.00
_cell.angle_gamma   90.00
#
_symmetry.space_group_name_H-M   'P 1'
#
loop_
_entity.id
_entity.type
_entity.pdbx_description
1 polymer ?
#
loop_
_entity_poly.entity_id
_entity_poly.type
_entity_poly.pdbx_seq_one_letter_code
_entity_poly.pdbx_strand_id
1 'polypeptide(L)'
;GALVLLLLWPLALLFPASVPMGLGQVFERLESALAEALADTPFLEWMPVRDMELQPLVPMAELLCVALGALIPCLLGYCVIRTRWKRAAFSVAVLAVGIAASALSAALSYGPQHAWAWLDVPVQVGLGLTAVLAMLLLAVPRRGAAALTLLALAIHLGLLNQAPADPYFAQTLQIWEQGRFIRFYGVVQWLGWLWPYAAMLHVLL
;
A
#
# COMPACT_ATOMS: atom_id res chain seq x y z
N GLY A 1 -11.25 -3.86 16.55
CA GLY A 1 -10.93 -3.18 15.28
C GLY A 1 -9.45 -3.26 14.97
N ALA A 2 -8.65 -2.39 15.58
CA ALA A 2 -7.24 -2.16 15.22
C ALA A 2 -6.37 -3.42 15.10
N LEU A 3 -6.45 -4.37 16.05
CA LEU A 3 -5.64 -5.59 16.00
C LEU A 3 -5.95 -6.46 14.77
N VAL A 4 -7.21 -6.52 14.34
CA VAL A 4 -7.61 -7.25 13.13
C VAL A 4 -7.05 -6.56 11.90
N LEU A 5 -7.14 -5.23 11.83
CA LEU A 5 -6.54 -4.46 10.73
C LEU A 5 -5.01 -4.65 10.67
N LEU A 6 -4.33 -4.66 11.81
CA LEU A 6 -2.89 -4.90 11.86
C LEU A 6 -2.52 -6.32 11.41
N LEU A 7 -3.34 -7.32 11.74
CA LEU A 7 -3.15 -8.70 11.29
C LEU A 7 -3.41 -8.85 9.78
N LEU A 8 -4.38 -8.10 9.25
CA LEU A 8 -4.74 -8.12 7.84
C LEU A 8 -3.75 -7.34 6.95
N TRP A 9 -3.03 -6.36 7.51
CA TRP A 9 -2.07 -5.55 6.75
C TRP A 9 -1.00 -6.36 5.99
N PRO A 10 -0.25 -7.30 6.61
CA PRO A 10 0.73 -8.10 5.87
C PRO A 10 0.07 -9.04 4.85
N LEU A 11 -1.16 -9.47 5.10
CA LEU A 11 -1.90 -10.26 4.11
C LEU A 11 -2.29 -9.41 2.91
N ALA A 12 -2.61 -8.12 3.11
CA ALA A 12 -2.87 -7.19 2.02
C ALA A 12 -1.61 -6.94 1.16
N LEU A 13 -0.42 -6.96 1.76
CA LEU A 13 0.87 -6.81 1.06
C LEU A 13 1.28 -8.03 0.21
N LEU A 14 0.60 -9.19 0.35
CA LEU A 14 0.83 -10.33 -0.51
C LEU A 14 0.39 -10.06 -1.94
N PHE A 15 -0.55 -9.14 -2.14
CA PHE A 15 -0.95 -8.69 -3.46
C PHE A 15 0.15 -7.84 -4.09
N PRO A 16 0.58 -8.12 -5.34
CA PRO A 16 1.58 -7.32 -6.03
C PRO A 16 1.01 -5.92 -6.28
N ALA A 17 1.48 -4.94 -5.52
CA ALA A 17 1.14 -3.54 -5.71
C ALA A 17 2.11 -2.88 -6.70
N SER A 18 1.61 -1.89 -7.44
CA SER A 18 2.39 -0.99 -8.33
C SER A 18 3.43 -0.18 -7.58
N VAL A 19 3.16 0.17 -6.32
CA VAL A 19 4.13 0.80 -5.41
C VAL A 19 4.31 -0.09 -4.18
N PRO A 20 5.55 -0.43 -3.77
CA PRO A 20 5.78 -1.20 -2.56
C PRO A 20 5.12 -0.56 -1.33
N MET A 21 4.40 -1.35 -0.52
CA MET A 21 3.61 -0.89 0.63
C MET A 21 2.44 0.06 0.30
N GLY A 22 2.17 0.32 -0.99
CA GLY A 22 1.06 1.14 -1.46
C GLY A 22 -0.26 0.37 -1.49
N LEU A 23 -1.07 0.51 -0.45
CA LEU A 23 -2.41 -0.10 -0.39
C LEU A 23 -3.47 0.95 -0.72
N GLY A 24 -4.47 0.58 -1.53
CA GLY A 24 -5.61 1.46 -1.86
C GLY A 24 -5.64 2.02 -3.29
N GLN A 25 -4.84 1.49 -4.22
CA GLN A 25 -4.88 1.86 -5.64
C GLN A 25 -6.12 1.26 -6.32
N VAL A 26 -7.25 1.95 -6.18
CA VAL A 26 -8.55 1.53 -6.73
C VAL A 26 -8.80 2.21 -8.08
N PHE A 27 -8.31 3.43 -8.25
CA PHE A 27 -8.72 4.30 -9.36
C PHE A 27 -8.31 3.77 -10.74
N GLU A 28 -7.05 3.33 -10.92
CA GLU A 28 -6.58 2.80 -12.21
C GLU A 28 -7.40 1.61 -12.70
N ARG A 29 -7.83 0.72 -11.79
CA ARG A 29 -8.64 -0.45 -12.14
C ARG A 29 -10.07 -0.06 -12.47
N LEU A 30 -10.63 0.89 -11.72
CA LEU A 30 -11.96 1.40 -12.01
C LEU A 30 -11.98 2.08 -13.39
N GLU A 31 -10.93 2.83 -13.71
CA GLU A 31 -10.73 3.47 -15.01
C GLU A 31 -10.56 2.43 -16.12
N SER A 32 -9.73 1.40 -15.91
CA SER A 32 -9.54 0.29 -16.87
C SER A 32 -10.84 -0.48 -17.14
N ALA A 33 -11.59 -0.82 -16.09
CA ALA A 33 -12.86 -1.55 -16.20
C ALA A 33 -13.97 -0.69 -16.82
N LEU A 34 -13.98 0.61 -16.55
CA LEU A 34 -14.86 1.57 -17.22
C LEU A 34 -14.48 1.70 -18.69
N ALA A 35 -13.19 1.79 -19.02
CA ALA A 35 -12.71 1.86 -20.39
C ALA A 35 -13.13 0.61 -21.20
N GLU A 36 -12.97 -0.59 -20.64
CA GLU A 36 -13.43 -1.84 -21.26
C GLU A 36 -14.96 -1.88 -21.41
N ALA A 37 -15.71 -1.46 -20.38
CA ALA A 37 -17.17 -1.43 -20.43
C ALA A 37 -17.73 -0.40 -21.43
N LEU A 38 -17.00 0.71 -21.64
CA LEU A 38 -17.38 1.78 -22.56
C LEU A 38 -16.73 1.63 -23.95
N ALA A 39 -15.91 0.61 -24.19
CA ALA A 39 -15.12 0.42 -25.41
C ALA A 39 -15.97 0.51 -26.70
N ASP A 40 -17.21 0.03 -26.65
CA ASP A 40 -18.14 0.04 -27.78
C ASP A 40 -19.17 1.19 -27.72
N THR A 41 -18.93 2.22 -26.89
CA THR A 41 -19.87 3.32 -26.67
C THR A 41 -19.26 4.68 -27.01
N PRO A 42 -20.06 5.64 -27.51
CA PRO A 42 -19.59 7.00 -27.79
C PRO A 42 -19.21 7.76 -26.51
N PHE A 43 -19.55 7.24 -25.33
CA PHE A 43 -19.22 7.84 -24.04
C PHE A 43 -17.75 7.69 -23.67
N LEU A 44 -16.98 6.84 -24.37
CA LEU A 44 -15.55 6.69 -24.12
C LEU A 44 -14.78 8.00 -24.35
N GLU A 45 -15.17 8.78 -25.36
CA GLU A 45 -14.56 10.08 -25.67
C GLU A 45 -14.81 11.15 -24.58
N TRP A 46 -15.80 10.93 -23.72
CA TRP A 46 -16.12 11.83 -22.59
C TRP A 46 -15.43 11.42 -21.29
N MET A 47 -14.81 10.24 -21.27
CA MET A 47 -14.02 9.84 -20.13
C MET A 47 -12.84 10.82 -20.03
N PRO A 48 -12.54 11.37 -18.84
CA PRO A 48 -11.32 12.13 -18.63
C PRO A 48 -10.14 11.15 -18.71
N VAL A 49 -9.76 10.77 -19.92
CA VAL A 49 -8.60 9.94 -20.20
C VAL A 49 -7.42 10.74 -19.70
N ARG A 50 -6.82 10.32 -18.59
CA ARG A 50 -5.47 10.77 -18.27
C ARG A 50 -4.60 10.26 -19.42
N ASP A 51 -3.87 11.15 -20.09
CA ASP A 51 -2.84 10.71 -21.02
C ASP A 51 -2.01 9.65 -20.26
N MET A 52 -2.06 8.40 -20.74
CA MET A 52 -1.35 7.27 -20.16
C MET A 52 0.14 7.47 -20.43
N GLU A 53 0.73 8.45 -19.76
CA GLU A 53 2.16 8.58 -19.67
C GLU A 53 2.62 7.43 -18.77
N LEU A 54 3.14 6.38 -19.42
CA LEU A 54 3.86 5.24 -18.85
C LEU A 54 5.17 5.71 -18.18
N GLN A 55 5.10 6.79 -17.40
CA GLN A 55 6.23 7.32 -16.66
C GLN A 55 6.30 6.62 -15.31
N PRO A 56 7.49 6.12 -14.94
CA PRO A 56 7.73 5.68 -13.58
C PRO A 56 7.30 6.78 -12.60
N LEU A 57 6.69 6.40 -11.49
CA LEU A 57 6.34 7.34 -10.45
C LEU A 57 7.60 8.15 -10.07
N VAL A 58 7.44 9.47 -9.92
CA VAL A 58 8.57 10.33 -9.54
C VAL A 58 9.22 9.74 -8.29
N PRO A 59 10.55 9.54 -8.22
CA PRO A 59 11.20 8.83 -7.11
C PRO A 59 10.83 9.37 -5.72
N MET A 60 10.57 10.67 -5.63
CA MET A 60 10.11 11.31 -4.39
C MET A 60 8.69 10.90 -3.99
N ALA A 61 7.78 10.76 -4.95
CA ALA A 61 6.41 10.31 -4.70
C ALA A 61 6.39 8.84 -4.28
N GLU A 62 7.19 7.98 -4.93
CA GLU A 62 7.36 6.58 -4.53
C GLU A 62 7.88 6.46 -3.09
N LEU A 63 8.96 7.17 -2.76
CA LEU A 63 9.52 7.22 -1.41
C LEU A 63 8.46 7.61 -0.39
N LEU A 64 7.68 8.68 -0.65
CA LEU A 64 6.63 9.13 0.25
C LEU A 64 5.49 8.11 0.39
N CYS A 65 5.11 7.44 -0.69
CA CYS A 65 4.13 6.37 -0.66
C CYS A 65 4.61 5.20 0.21
N VAL A 66 5.83 4.71 0.01
CA VAL A 66 6.44 3.65 0.82
C VAL A 66 6.51 4.09 2.29
N ALA A 67 6.96 5.32 2.54
CA ALA A 67 7.13 5.84 3.87
C ALA A 67 5.78 5.87 4.63
N LEU A 68 4.76 6.45 4.01
CA LEU A 68 3.43 6.55 4.60
C LEU A 68 2.77 5.16 4.75
N GLY A 69 2.85 4.32 3.73
CA GLY A 69 2.27 2.96 3.71
C GLY A 69 2.80 2.09 4.85
N ALA A 70 4.10 2.19 5.14
CA ALA A 70 4.73 1.49 6.26
C ALA A 70 4.51 2.19 7.63
N LEU A 71 4.33 3.51 7.65
CA LEU A 71 4.12 4.28 8.89
C LEU A 71 2.69 4.11 9.46
N ILE A 72 1.67 3.99 8.60
CA ILE A 72 0.27 3.85 9.00
C ILE A 72 0.04 2.69 10.00
N PRO A 73 0.48 1.43 9.76
CA PRO A 73 0.29 0.34 10.73
C PRO A 73 1.05 0.59 12.04
N CYS A 74 2.18 1.29 12.01
CA CYS A 74 2.89 1.68 13.22
C CYS A 74 2.04 2.66 14.07
N LEU A 75 1.47 3.69 13.45
CA LEU A 75 0.60 4.66 14.12
C LEU A 75 -0.70 4.04 14.62
N LEU A 76 -1.32 3.13 13.85
CA LEU A 76 -2.47 2.33 14.29
C LEU A 76 -2.14 1.52 15.56
N GLY A 77 -0.96 0.90 15.61
CA GLY A 77 -0.49 0.22 16.82
C GLY A 77 -0.32 1.16 18.01
N TYR A 78 0.13 2.40 17.78
CA TYR A 78 0.33 3.39 18.85
C TYR A 78 -1.01 3.88 19.44
N CYS A 79 -2.11 3.84 18.69
CA CYS A 79 -3.46 4.05 19.23
C CYS A 79 -3.82 3.01 20.31
N VAL A 80 -3.33 1.78 20.18
CA VAL A 80 -3.63 0.67 21.10
C VAL A 80 -2.59 0.55 22.22
N ILE A 81 -1.30 0.57 21.89
CA ILE A 81 -0.21 0.30 22.83
C ILE A 81 0.07 1.55 23.68
N ARG A 82 0.10 1.41 25.01
CA ARG A 82 0.35 2.53 25.95
C ARG A 82 1.82 2.77 26.25
N THR A 83 2.62 1.72 26.35
CA THR A 83 4.03 1.79 26.80
C THR A 83 4.96 2.11 25.63
N ARG A 84 5.84 3.12 25.78
CA ARG A 84 6.77 3.57 24.73
C ARG A 84 7.71 2.48 24.22
N TRP A 85 8.31 1.69 25.12
CA TRP A 85 9.17 0.58 24.72
C TRP A 85 8.41 -0.49 23.90
N LYS A 86 7.18 -0.83 24.32
CA LYS A 86 6.32 -1.77 23.57
C LYS A 86 5.94 -1.21 22.19
N ARG A 87 5.76 0.12 22.07
CA ARG A 87 5.54 0.78 20.78
C ARG A 87 6.77 0.66 19.87
N ALA A 88 7.96 0.86 20.41
CA ALA A 88 9.20 0.72 19.64
C ALA A 88 9.42 -0.72 19.16
N ALA A 89 9.28 -1.70 20.05
CA ALA A 89 9.36 -3.11 19.69
C ALA A 89 8.30 -3.50 18.65
N PHE A 90 7.08 -2.98 18.80
CA PHE A 90 5.99 -3.20 17.85
C PHE A 90 6.29 -2.60 16.48
N SER A 91 6.79 -1.36 16.38
CA SER A 91 7.13 -0.77 15.08
C SER A 91 8.23 -1.53 14.36
N VAL A 92 9.25 -2.01 15.09
CA VAL A 92 10.28 -2.87 14.51
C VAL A 92 9.68 -4.17 13.98
N ALA A 93 8.81 -4.83 14.77
CA ALA A 93 8.16 -6.07 14.35
C ALA A 93 7.25 -5.87 13.13
N VAL A 94 6.46 -4.79 13.08
CA VAL A 94 5.59 -4.47 11.95
C VAL A 94 6.39 -4.21 10.69
N LEU A 95 7.48 -3.44 10.77
CA LEU A 95 8.33 -3.18 9.60
C LEU A 95 8.97 -4.46 9.08
N ALA A 96 9.50 -5.31 9.97
CA ALA A 96 10.07 -6.60 9.59
C ALA A 96 9.03 -7.51 8.92
N VAL A 97 7.81 -7.57 9.47
CA VAL A 97 6.70 -8.35 8.91
C VAL A 97 6.27 -7.80 7.55
N GLY A 98 6.22 -6.48 7.38
CA GLY A 98 5.93 -5.84 6.10
C GLY A 98 6.96 -6.23 5.05
N ILE A 99 8.25 -6.02 5.34
CA ILE A 99 9.35 -6.36 4.43
C ILE A 99 9.32 -7.84 4.06
N ALA A 100 9.09 -8.73 5.03
CA ALA A 100 8.99 -10.16 4.77
C ALA A 100 7.78 -10.52 3.90
N ALA A 101 6.63 -9.88 4.12
CA ALA A 101 5.43 -10.08 3.30
C ALA A 101 5.64 -9.60 1.86
N SER A 102 6.25 -8.42 1.66
CA SER A 102 6.58 -7.90 0.33
C SER A 102 7.62 -8.75 -0.39
N ALA A 103 8.66 -9.21 0.33
CA ALA A 103 9.65 -10.13 -0.24
C ALA A 103 9.03 -11.49 -0.62
N LEU A 104 8.12 -12.01 0.21
CA LEU A 104 7.38 -13.24 -0.08
C LEU A 104 6.45 -13.04 -1.29
N SER A 105 5.75 -11.91 -1.38
CA SER A 105 4.94 -11.57 -2.55
C SER A 105 5.79 -11.56 -3.82
N ALA A 106 6.92 -10.85 -3.81
CA ALA A 106 7.84 -10.80 -4.94
C ALA A 106 8.41 -12.19 -5.30
N ALA A 107 8.77 -12.99 -4.30
CA ALA A 107 9.27 -14.36 -4.51
C ALA A 107 8.22 -15.29 -5.14
N LEU A 108 6.94 -15.15 -4.73
CA LEU A 108 5.83 -15.92 -5.29
C LEU A 108 5.47 -15.44 -6.71
N SER A 109 5.64 -14.15 -6.99
CA SER A 109 5.28 -13.51 -8.26
C SER A 109 6.34 -13.76 -9.34
N TYR A 110 7.61 -13.55 -9.02
CA TYR A 110 8.72 -13.48 -9.97
C TYR A 110 9.82 -14.51 -9.70
N GLY A 111 9.61 -15.39 -8.72
CA GLY A 111 10.57 -16.39 -8.27
C GLY A 111 11.51 -15.89 -7.17
N PRO A 112 12.13 -16.81 -6.41
CA PRO A 112 12.91 -16.49 -5.21
C PRO A 112 14.17 -15.64 -5.49
N GLN A 113 14.68 -15.65 -6.73
CA GLN A 113 15.83 -14.83 -7.12
C GLN A 113 15.49 -13.33 -7.15
N HIS A 114 14.22 -12.98 -7.38
CA HIS A 114 13.74 -11.59 -7.46
C HIS A 114 13.03 -11.14 -6.16
N ALA A 115 13.16 -11.92 -5.07
CA ALA A 115 12.51 -11.62 -3.78
C ALA A 115 12.89 -10.24 -3.20
N TRP A 116 14.03 -9.67 -3.62
CA TRP A 116 14.55 -8.39 -3.17
C TRP A 116 14.62 -7.33 -4.28
N ALA A 117 14.12 -7.65 -5.48
CA ALA A 117 14.23 -6.75 -6.64
C ALA A 117 13.43 -5.43 -6.46
N TRP A 118 12.44 -5.43 -5.58
CA TRP A 118 11.61 -4.28 -5.21
C TRP A 118 12.30 -3.31 -4.23
N LEU A 119 13.48 -3.66 -3.68
CA LEU A 119 14.15 -2.89 -2.63
C LEU A 119 15.20 -1.93 -3.22
N ASP A 120 14.74 -1.10 -4.14
CA ASP A 120 15.53 -0.06 -4.80
C ASP A 120 15.73 1.19 -3.91
N VAL A 121 16.46 2.17 -4.42
CA VAL A 121 16.91 3.33 -3.61
C VAL A 121 15.74 4.12 -3.00
N PRO A 122 14.68 4.49 -3.75
CA PRO A 122 13.54 5.22 -3.18
C PRO A 122 12.85 4.45 -2.05
N VAL A 123 12.67 3.13 -2.22
CA VAL A 123 12.07 2.25 -1.21
C VAL A 123 12.94 2.16 0.04
N GLN A 124 14.26 2.00 -0.11
CA GLN A 124 15.20 1.96 1.02
C GLN A 124 15.15 3.25 1.84
N VAL A 125 15.15 4.41 1.17
CA VAL A 125 15.06 5.72 1.84
C VAL A 125 13.68 5.89 2.48
N GLY A 126 12.60 5.44 1.82
CA GLY A 126 11.24 5.46 2.36
C GLY A 126 11.11 4.64 3.64
N LEU A 127 11.64 3.41 3.67
CA LEU A 127 11.67 2.56 4.86
C LEU A 127 12.52 3.18 5.98
N GLY A 128 13.66 3.77 5.64
CA GLY A 128 14.51 4.51 6.59
C GLY A 128 13.77 5.69 7.22
N LEU A 129 13.07 6.48 6.40
CA LEU A 129 12.25 7.59 6.85
C LEU A 129 11.13 7.12 7.77
N THR A 130 10.46 6.01 7.45
CA THR A 130 9.44 5.40 8.32
C THR A 130 10.02 5.03 9.67
N ALA A 131 11.18 4.38 9.70
CA ALA A 131 11.82 3.97 10.95
C ALA A 131 12.12 5.19 11.84
N VAL A 132 12.66 6.26 11.25
CA VAL A 132 12.92 7.52 11.97
C VAL A 132 11.62 8.14 12.49
N LEU A 133 10.60 8.28 11.64
CA LEU A 133 9.31 8.87 12.01
C LEU A 133 8.60 8.05 13.09
N ALA A 134 8.59 6.72 12.99
CA ALA A 134 8.00 5.85 13.99
C ALA A 134 8.64 6.07 15.37
N MET A 135 9.97 6.19 15.43
CA MET A 135 10.71 6.44 16.67
C MET A 135 10.42 7.84 17.25
N LEU A 136 10.37 8.88 16.41
CA LEU A 136 10.03 10.23 16.84
C LEU A 136 8.60 10.31 17.40
N LEU A 137 7.68 9.52 16.84
CA LEU A 137 6.27 9.55 17.19
C LEU A 137 5.90 8.64 18.39
N LEU A 138 6.89 7.96 19.01
CA LEU A 138 6.65 7.06 20.16
C LEU A 138 5.98 7.75 21.35
N ALA A 139 6.27 9.03 21.57
CA ALA A 139 5.75 9.81 22.70
C ALA A 139 4.37 10.42 22.44
N VAL A 140 3.85 10.34 21.20
CA VAL A 140 2.60 10.98 20.81
C VAL A 140 1.41 10.38 21.58
N PRO A 141 0.50 11.20 22.13
CA PRO A 141 -0.69 10.71 22.81
C PRO A 141 -1.59 9.95 21.84
N ARG A 142 -2.44 9.05 22.35
CA ARG A 142 -3.33 8.22 21.52
C ARG A 142 -4.16 9.01 20.51
N ARG A 143 -4.71 10.17 20.91
CA ARG A 143 -5.48 11.06 20.03
C ARG A 143 -4.61 11.69 18.93
N GLY A 144 -3.37 12.03 19.25
CA GLY A 144 -2.40 12.51 18.26
C GLY A 144 -2.02 11.41 17.27
N ALA A 145 -1.81 10.18 17.74
CA ALA A 145 -1.53 9.05 16.87
C ALA A 145 -2.71 8.78 15.92
N ALA A 146 -3.94 8.82 16.42
CA ALA A 146 -5.15 8.71 15.59
C ALA A 146 -5.23 9.80 14.51
N ALA A 147 -5.04 11.07 14.89
CA ALA A 147 -5.05 12.19 13.93
C ALA A 147 -3.94 12.06 12.87
N LEU A 148 -2.74 11.65 13.28
CA LEU A 148 -1.62 11.41 12.36
C LEU A 148 -1.89 10.21 11.43
N THR A 149 -2.53 9.14 11.92
CA THR A 149 -2.94 8.02 11.08
C THR A 149 -3.92 8.47 10.00
N LEU A 150 -4.93 9.27 10.37
CA LEU A 150 -5.91 9.81 9.40
C LEU A 150 -5.24 10.72 8.37
N LEU A 151 -4.35 11.61 8.82
CA LEU A 151 -3.59 12.48 7.93
C LEU A 151 -2.70 11.67 6.98
N ALA A 152 -1.97 10.69 7.50
CA ALA A 152 -1.11 9.82 6.72
C ALA A 152 -1.91 9.00 5.70
N LEU A 153 -3.07 8.45 6.08
CA LEU A 153 -3.99 7.75 5.17
C LEU A 153 -4.50 8.67 4.06
N ALA A 154 -4.92 9.89 4.38
CA ALA A 154 -5.43 10.85 3.40
C ALA A 154 -4.35 11.24 2.38
N ILE A 155 -3.14 11.54 2.86
CA ILE A 155 -2.01 11.89 1.98
C ILE A 155 -1.59 10.67 1.15
N HIS A 156 -1.49 9.49 1.76
CA HIS A 156 -1.10 8.26 1.07
C HIS A 156 -2.08 7.92 -0.05
N LEU A 157 -3.40 7.92 0.24
CA LEU A 157 -4.43 7.68 -0.78
C LEU A 157 -4.45 8.76 -1.85
N GLY A 158 -4.23 10.03 -1.49
CA GLY A 158 -4.16 11.14 -2.44
C GLY A 158 -2.99 11.04 -3.40
N LEU A 159 -1.83 10.56 -2.91
CA LEU A 159 -0.65 10.28 -3.74
C LEU A 159 -0.86 9.03 -4.59
N LEU A 160 -1.33 7.93 -4.01
CA LEU A 160 -1.53 6.66 -4.71
C LEU A 160 -2.55 6.78 -5.86
N ASN A 161 -3.67 7.46 -5.65
CA ASN A 161 -4.71 7.60 -6.68
C ASN A 161 -4.37 8.67 -7.73
N GLN A 162 -3.30 9.44 -7.53
CA GLN A 162 -2.75 10.37 -8.52
C GLN A 162 -1.48 9.84 -9.18
N ALA A 163 -0.98 8.67 -8.76
CA ALA A 163 0.15 8.02 -9.39
C ALA A 163 -0.19 7.67 -10.86
N PRO A 164 0.74 7.88 -11.81
CA PRO A 164 0.62 7.36 -13.16
C PRO A 164 0.61 5.83 -13.15
N ALA A 165 -0.04 5.25 -14.16
CA ALA A 165 -0.07 3.81 -14.36
C ALA A 165 1.35 3.25 -14.50
N ASP A 166 1.72 2.36 -13.58
CA ASP A 166 3.03 1.70 -13.63
C ASP A 166 3.12 0.82 -14.89
N PRO A 167 4.13 1.03 -15.76
CA PRO A 167 4.30 0.30 -17.02
C PRO A 167 4.38 -1.23 -16.86
N TYR A 168 4.78 -1.73 -15.68
CA TYR A 168 4.90 -3.16 -15.44
C TYR A 168 3.73 -3.76 -14.65
N PHE A 169 2.87 -2.92 -14.06
CA PHE A 169 1.77 -3.39 -13.23
C PHE A 169 0.81 -4.30 -14.01
N ALA A 170 0.39 -3.89 -15.22
CA ALA A 170 -0.49 -4.69 -16.06
C ALA A 170 0.12 -6.05 -16.46
N GLN A 171 1.44 -6.08 -16.72
CA GLN A 171 2.16 -7.29 -17.10
C GLN A 171 2.34 -8.25 -15.92
N THR A 172 2.71 -7.74 -14.74
CA THR A 172 2.77 -8.50 -13.50
C THR A 172 1.40 -9.07 -13.13
N LEU A 173 0.35 -8.30 -13.38
CA LEU A 173 -1.01 -8.71 -13.12
C LEU A 173 -1.44 -9.86 -14.02
N GLN A 174 -1.14 -9.80 -15.31
CA GLN A 174 -1.40 -10.91 -16.24
C GLN A 174 -0.68 -12.19 -15.82
N ILE A 175 0.57 -12.08 -15.34
CA ILE A 175 1.32 -13.25 -14.81
C ILE A 175 0.62 -13.84 -13.58
N TRP A 176 0.05 -13.00 -12.71
CA TRP A 176 -0.74 -13.42 -11.55
C TRP A 176 -2.11 -14.02 -11.91
N GLU A 177 -2.83 -13.41 -12.86
CA GLU A 177 -4.16 -13.85 -13.31
C GLU A 177 -4.09 -15.15 -14.11
N GLN A 178 -3.01 -15.38 -14.86
CA GLN A 178 -2.75 -16.63 -15.59
C GLN A 178 -2.05 -17.70 -14.70
N GLY A 179 -1.50 -17.30 -13.56
CA GLY A 179 -0.93 -18.20 -12.56
C GLY A 179 -1.98 -19.10 -11.89
N ARG A 180 -1.56 -20.29 -11.46
CA ARG A 180 -2.38 -21.39 -10.90
C ARG A 180 -2.99 -21.10 -9.50
N PHE A 181 -3.41 -19.86 -9.21
CA PHE A 181 -4.01 -19.41 -7.94
C PHE A 181 -5.36 -18.69 -8.13
N ILE A 182 -6.17 -19.18 -9.07
CA ILE A 182 -7.42 -18.59 -9.59
C ILE A 182 -8.47 -18.23 -8.51
N ARG A 183 -8.38 -18.70 -7.26
CA ARG A 183 -9.40 -18.47 -6.21
C ARG A 183 -9.03 -17.51 -5.08
N PHE A 184 -7.75 -17.30 -4.78
CA PHE A 184 -7.34 -16.46 -3.63
C PHE A 184 -7.05 -15.01 -4.00
N TYR A 185 -6.80 -14.75 -5.28
CA TYR A 185 -6.46 -13.43 -5.81
C TYR A 185 -7.49 -12.35 -5.47
N GLY A 186 -8.78 -12.64 -5.71
CA GLY A 186 -9.84 -11.66 -5.46
C GLY A 186 -9.88 -11.18 -4.01
N VAL A 187 -9.71 -12.08 -3.03
CA VAL A 187 -9.79 -11.71 -1.60
C VAL A 187 -8.62 -10.84 -1.18
N VAL A 188 -7.39 -11.20 -1.58
CA VAL A 188 -6.18 -10.43 -1.22
C VAL A 188 -6.19 -9.07 -1.93
N GLN A 189 -6.67 -9.01 -3.17
CA GLN A 189 -6.89 -7.78 -3.91
C GLN A 189 -7.92 -6.87 -3.22
N TRP A 190 -9.12 -7.39 -2.89
CA TRP A 190 -10.14 -6.65 -2.16
C TRP A 190 -9.62 -6.17 -0.81
N LEU A 191 -8.79 -6.99 -0.15
CA LEU A 191 -8.15 -6.61 1.10
C LEU A 191 -7.18 -5.44 0.91
N GLY A 192 -6.32 -5.49 -0.11
CA GLY A 192 -5.41 -4.40 -0.44
C GLY A 192 -6.12 -3.08 -0.76
N TRP A 193 -7.31 -3.16 -1.35
CA TRP A 193 -8.14 -1.98 -1.63
C TRP A 193 -8.87 -1.45 -0.41
N LEU A 194 -9.55 -2.31 0.34
CA LEU A 194 -10.44 -1.91 1.42
C LEU A 194 -9.70 -1.57 2.72
N TRP A 195 -8.49 -2.12 2.93
CA TRP A 195 -7.74 -1.94 4.15
C TRP A 195 -7.54 -0.47 4.58
N PRO A 196 -7.06 0.46 3.72
CA PRO A 196 -6.87 1.86 4.12
C PRO A 196 -8.19 2.56 4.49
N TYR A 197 -9.29 2.26 3.79
CA TYR A 197 -10.61 2.80 4.10
C TYR A 197 -11.17 2.24 5.42
N ALA A 198 -10.97 0.94 5.67
CA ALA A 198 -11.36 0.30 6.92
C ALA A 198 -10.54 0.83 8.11
N ALA A 199 -9.25 1.11 7.91
CA ALA A 199 -8.40 1.77 8.89
C ALA A 199 -8.87 3.19 9.20
N MET A 200 -9.21 3.96 8.17
CA MET A 200 -9.74 5.32 8.32
C MET A 200 -11.05 5.32 9.12
N LEU A 201 -12.00 4.46 8.75
CA LEU A 201 -13.28 4.29 9.46
C LEU A 201 -13.06 3.87 10.92
N HIS A 202 -12.14 2.94 11.17
CA HIS A 202 -11.85 2.50 12.55
C HIS A 202 -11.26 3.61 13.42
N VAL A 203 -10.47 4.51 12.86
CA VAL A 203 -9.88 5.62 13.63
C VAL A 203 -10.89 6.76 13.86
N LEU A 204 -11.89 6.90 12.97
CA LEU A 204 -12.99 7.85 13.09
C LEU A 204 -14.04 7.45 14.15
N LEU A 205 -14.24 6.14 14.37
CA LEU A 205 -15.19 5.56 15.32
C LEU A 205 -14.58 5.38 16.72
#